data_AF-A0A9D7A1Q0-F1
#
_entry.id   AF-A0A9D7A1Q0-F1
#
_cell.length_a   1.000
_cell.length_b   1.000
_cell.length_c   1.000
_cell.angle_alpha   90.00
_cell.angle_beta   90.00
_cell.angle_gamma   90.00
#
_symmetry.space_group_name_H-M   'P 1'
#
loop_
_entity.id
_entity.type
_entity.pdbx_description
1 polymer ?
#
loop_
_entity_poly.entity_id
_entity_poly.type
_entity_poly.pdbx_seq_one_letter_code
_entity_poly.pdbx_strand_id
1 'polypeptide(L)'
;MENPESFAAVENNAVEKNDDRFQTVIAILMALVTVIGAVVVWRASVAADAAGDADFAGLRAMTNVEETRALNFVNAYENYGAFTAYLRHDQLGEMMVKDQAGKGEDANVIEQQRLEAHDLAIANQHLFPNRFLNRDGTYALQRQLGEMWADAAREKDLNPEPQFDDAEKLRGKTLGLLGMVVLLSFGLVSFTVVEVMRGCLRYAPLALGAVLTFVGTAGTILIELVIR
;
A
#
# COMPACT_ATOMS: atom_id res chain seq x y z
N MET A 1 47.33 56.15 45.21
CA MET A 1 47.13 54.75 45.66
C MET A 1 45.76 54.35 45.17
N GLU A 2 45.69 53.74 43.99
CA GLU A 2 44.44 53.22 43.43
C GLU A 2 43.98 52.02 44.26
N ASN A 3 42.69 52.00 44.60
CA ASN A 3 42.10 51.06 45.52
C ASN A 3 41.96 49.67 44.82
N PRO A 4 42.63 48.61 45.32
CA PRO A 4 42.65 47.29 44.67
C PRO A 4 41.26 46.63 44.57
N GLU A 5 40.27 47.11 45.34
CA GLU A 5 38.89 46.62 45.28
C GLU A 5 38.15 47.02 43.99
N SER A 6 38.56 48.10 43.33
CA SER A 6 37.88 48.56 42.09
C SER A 6 38.18 47.65 40.89
N PHE A 7 39.35 47.04 40.81
CA PHE A 7 39.72 46.12 39.74
C PHE A 7 38.98 44.78 39.84
N ALA A 8 38.82 44.24 41.05
CA ALA A 8 38.08 42.99 41.28
C ALA A 8 36.58 43.13 40.95
N ALA A 9 35.99 44.30 41.19
CA ALA A 9 34.59 44.57 40.84
C ALA A 9 34.36 44.64 39.32
N VAL A 10 35.31 45.19 38.56
CA VAL A 10 35.22 45.26 37.09
C VAL A 10 35.34 43.86 36.46
N GLU A 11 36.23 43.02 36.98
CA GLU A 11 36.44 41.66 36.48
C GLU A 11 35.22 40.75 36.74
N ASN A 12 34.62 40.82 37.94
CA ASN A 12 33.40 40.05 38.26
C ASN A 12 32.20 40.44 37.39
N ASN A 13 32.00 41.74 37.12
CA ASN A 13 30.92 42.22 36.26
C ASN A 13 31.09 41.76 34.79
N ALA A 14 32.33 41.62 34.30
CA ALA A 14 32.60 41.16 32.94
C ALA A 14 32.34 39.65 32.77
N VAL A 15 32.59 38.85 33.82
CA VAL A 15 32.33 37.41 33.82
C VAL A 15 30.82 37.11 33.86
N GLU A 16 30.05 37.79 34.72
CA GLU A 16 28.58 37.63 34.78
C GLU A 16 27.91 37.97 33.44
N LYS A 17 28.30 39.09 32.82
CA LYS A 17 27.72 39.55 31.54
C LYS A 17 27.95 38.57 30.38
N ASN A 18 29.07 37.84 30.37
CA ASN A 18 29.35 36.83 29.34
C ASN A 18 28.51 35.56 29.55
N ASP A 19 28.18 35.22 30.78
CA ASP A 19 27.34 34.05 31.10
C ASP A 19 25.89 34.28 30.67
N ASP A 20 25.35 35.49 30.91
CA ASP A 20 24.01 35.90 30.46
C ASP A 20 23.84 35.84 28.93
N ARG A 21 24.85 36.33 28.20
CA ARG A 21 24.84 36.29 26.72
C ARG A 21 24.87 34.85 26.21
N PHE A 22 25.63 33.98 26.86
CA PHE A 22 25.72 32.57 26.48
C PHE A 22 24.40 31.83 26.72
N GLN A 23 23.76 32.03 27.89
CA GLN A 23 22.44 31.48 28.18
C GLN A 23 21.39 31.97 27.18
N THR A 24 21.40 33.26 26.82
CA THR A 24 20.50 33.83 25.82
C THR A 24 20.67 33.14 24.46
N VAL A 25 21.92 32.88 24.03
CA VAL A 25 22.20 32.17 22.77
C VAL A 25 21.68 30.73 22.81
N ILE A 26 21.87 30.01 23.92
CA ILE A 26 21.36 28.64 24.07
C ILE A 26 19.84 28.62 24.01
N ALA A 27 19.16 29.54 24.70
CA ALA A 27 17.71 29.65 24.66
C ALA A 27 17.18 29.87 23.23
N ILE A 28 17.86 30.73 22.45
CA ILE A 28 17.55 30.93 21.02
C ILE A 28 17.74 29.64 20.22
N LEU A 29 18.82 28.89 20.45
CA LEU A 29 19.07 27.61 19.78
C LEU A 29 18.01 26.57 20.13
N MET A 30 17.60 26.47 21.39
CA MET A 30 16.51 25.57 21.81
C MET A 30 15.19 25.93 21.13
N ALA A 31 14.85 27.22 21.07
CA ALA A 31 13.65 27.70 20.38
C ALA A 31 13.69 27.33 18.89
N LEU A 32 14.85 27.53 18.25
CA LEU A 32 15.04 27.20 16.83
C LEU A 32 14.90 25.69 16.57
N VAL A 33 15.51 24.83 17.39
CA VAL A 33 15.37 23.37 17.29
C VAL A 33 13.92 22.94 17.47
N THR A 34 13.21 23.56 18.42
CA THR A 34 11.80 23.26 18.68
C THR A 34 10.92 23.59 17.47
N VAL A 35 11.13 24.75 16.83
CA VAL A 35 10.41 25.14 15.62
C VAL A 35 10.73 24.18 14.46
N ILE A 36 12.00 23.83 14.26
CA ILE A 36 12.40 22.87 13.23
C ILE A 36 11.74 21.50 13.49
N GLY A 37 11.82 21.00 14.72
CA GLY A 37 11.19 19.74 15.12
C GLY A 37 9.69 19.72 14.85
N ALA A 38 8.98 20.81 15.17
CA ALA A 38 7.55 20.92 14.87
C ALA A 38 7.24 20.84 13.36
N VAL A 39 8.05 21.50 12.53
CA VAL A 39 7.91 21.42 11.06
C VAL A 39 8.17 20.00 10.55
N VAL A 40 9.21 19.32 11.07
CA VAL A 40 9.54 17.93 10.70
C VAL A 40 8.38 16.99 11.07
N VAL A 41 7.82 17.12 12.27
CA VAL A 41 6.68 16.31 12.72
C VAL A 41 5.46 16.55 11.84
N TRP A 42 5.16 17.81 11.49
CA TRP A 42 4.07 18.13 10.57
C TRP A 42 4.28 17.48 9.19
N ARG A 43 5.50 17.55 8.64
CA ARG A 43 5.83 16.88 7.37
C ARG A 43 5.70 15.36 7.46
N ALA A 44 6.12 14.75 8.57
CA ALA A 44 5.97 13.32 8.80
C ALA A 44 4.50 12.90 8.85
N SER A 45 3.63 13.71 9.48
CA SER A 45 2.19 13.47 9.50
C SER A 45 1.59 13.48 8.10
N VAL A 46 1.93 14.47 7.28
CA VAL A 46 1.42 14.56 5.89
C VAL A 46 1.87 13.36 5.05
N ALA A 47 3.12 12.91 5.21
CA ALA A 47 3.62 11.72 4.51
C ALA A 47 2.92 10.43 4.99
N ALA A 48 2.60 10.33 6.29
CA ALA A 48 1.88 9.20 6.86
C ALA A 48 0.44 9.14 6.34
N ASP A 49 -0.26 10.28 6.27
CA ASP A 49 -1.62 10.35 5.73
C ASP A 49 -1.64 9.91 4.25
N ALA A 50 -0.70 10.41 3.45
CA ALA A 50 -0.58 10.01 2.04
C ALA A 50 -0.26 8.51 1.88
N ALA A 51 0.56 7.93 2.76
CA ALA A 51 0.81 6.49 2.78
C ALA A 51 -0.47 5.71 3.08
N GLY A 52 -1.27 6.19 4.04
CA GLY A 52 -2.56 5.60 4.37
C GLY A 52 -3.55 5.63 3.20
N ASP A 53 -3.65 6.76 2.50
CA ASP A 53 -4.50 6.90 1.31
C ASP A 53 -4.07 5.91 0.20
N ALA A 54 -2.77 5.74 -0.02
CA ALA A 54 -2.22 4.78 -0.97
C ALA A 54 -2.51 3.32 -0.56
N ASP A 55 -2.35 2.97 0.72
CA ASP A 55 -2.72 1.66 1.27
C ASP A 55 -4.22 1.36 1.05
N PHE A 56 -5.10 2.33 1.32
CA PHE A 56 -6.54 2.19 1.08
C PHE A 56 -6.86 1.99 -0.40
N ALA A 57 -6.17 2.71 -1.29
CA ALA A 57 -6.32 2.54 -2.73
C ALA A 57 -5.88 1.14 -3.18
N GLY A 58 -4.74 0.63 -2.67
CA GLY A 58 -4.25 -0.72 -2.94
C GLY A 58 -5.21 -1.80 -2.44
N LEU A 59 -5.76 -1.66 -1.23
CA LEU A 59 -6.76 -2.57 -0.68
C LEU A 59 -8.06 -2.58 -1.51
N ARG A 60 -8.47 -1.41 -2.02
CA ARG A 60 -9.64 -1.32 -2.92
C ARG A 60 -9.37 -2.03 -4.24
N ALA A 61 -8.20 -1.83 -4.85
CA ALA A 61 -7.81 -2.55 -6.07
C ALA A 61 -7.72 -4.07 -5.83
N MET A 62 -7.20 -4.51 -4.68
CA MET A 62 -7.19 -5.93 -4.31
C MET A 62 -8.60 -6.50 -4.12
N THR A 63 -9.51 -5.74 -3.51
CA THR A 63 -10.91 -6.14 -3.37
C THR A 63 -11.57 -6.28 -4.74
N ASN A 64 -11.32 -5.33 -5.63
CA ASN A 64 -11.78 -5.36 -7.02
C ASN A 64 -11.25 -6.60 -7.77
N VAL A 65 -9.99 -6.98 -7.55
CA VAL A 65 -9.38 -8.20 -8.11
C VAL A 65 -10.10 -9.44 -7.63
N GLU A 66 -10.27 -9.60 -6.32
CA GLU A 66 -10.90 -10.80 -5.76
C GLU A 66 -12.38 -10.90 -6.14
N GLU A 67 -13.10 -9.78 -6.16
CA GLU A 67 -14.48 -9.73 -6.66
C GLU A 67 -14.55 -10.15 -8.14
N THR A 68 -13.70 -9.58 -8.99
CA THR A 68 -13.63 -9.93 -10.43
C THR A 68 -13.34 -11.41 -10.61
N ARG A 69 -12.35 -11.91 -9.85
CA ARG A 69 -11.94 -13.30 -9.91
C ARG A 69 -13.10 -14.21 -9.54
N ALA A 70 -13.77 -13.95 -8.41
CA ALA A 70 -14.90 -14.74 -7.95
C ALA A 70 -16.06 -14.74 -8.96
N LEU A 71 -16.47 -13.55 -9.43
CA LEU A 71 -17.57 -13.42 -10.40
C LEU A 71 -17.24 -14.10 -11.74
N ASN A 72 -16.02 -13.89 -12.25
CA ASN A 72 -15.59 -14.50 -13.51
C ASN A 72 -15.53 -16.03 -13.39
N PHE A 73 -15.05 -16.56 -12.27
CA PHE A 73 -15.06 -18.00 -12.03
C PHE A 73 -16.46 -18.57 -11.94
N VAL A 74 -17.35 -17.97 -11.15
CA VAL A 74 -18.75 -18.44 -11.03
C VAL A 74 -19.41 -18.48 -12.41
N ASN A 75 -19.37 -17.38 -13.15
CA ASN A 75 -20.00 -17.31 -14.47
C ASN A 75 -19.36 -18.29 -15.49
N ALA A 76 -18.04 -18.40 -15.50
CA ALA A 76 -17.36 -19.30 -16.43
C ALA A 76 -17.62 -20.77 -16.11
N TYR A 77 -17.69 -21.14 -14.83
CA TYR A 77 -18.03 -22.50 -14.41
C TYR A 77 -19.53 -22.81 -14.57
N GLU A 78 -20.43 -21.84 -14.43
CA GLU A 78 -21.84 -21.99 -14.79
C GLU A 78 -22.00 -22.32 -16.28
N ASN A 79 -21.34 -21.54 -17.15
CA ASN A 79 -21.36 -21.80 -18.59
C ASN A 79 -20.73 -23.14 -18.94
N TYR A 80 -19.62 -23.51 -18.29
CA TYR A 80 -18.99 -24.80 -18.47
C TYR A 80 -19.89 -25.95 -17.99
N GLY A 81 -20.58 -25.78 -16.86
CA GLY A 81 -21.58 -26.71 -16.36
C GLY A 81 -22.71 -26.93 -17.37
N ALA A 82 -23.25 -25.85 -17.93
CA ALA A 82 -24.25 -25.92 -18.98
C ALA A 82 -23.74 -26.66 -20.25
N PHE A 83 -22.49 -26.41 -20.65
CA PHE A 83 -21.85 -27.14 -21.74
C PHE A 83 -21.75 -28.65 -21.46
N THR A 84 -21.33 -29.04 -20.26
CA THR A 84 -21.26 -30.48 -19.91
C THR A 84 -22.64 -31.13 -19.84
N ALA A 85 -23.66 -30.40 -19.39
CA ALA A 85 -25.05 -30.86 -19.41
C ALA A 85 -25.53 -31.06 -20.85
N TYR A 86 -25.27 -30.10 -21.74
CA TYR A 86 -25.53 -30.22 -23.17
C TYR A 86 -24.89 -31.49 -23.76
N LEU A 87 -23.58 -31.68 -23.59
CA LEU A 87 -22.88 -32.85 -24.12
C LEU A 87 -23.45 -34.17 -23.60
N ARG A 88 -23.80 -34.22 -22.31
CA ARG A 88 -24.39 -35.42 -21.70
C ARG A 88 -25.75 -35.74 -22.33
N HIS A 89 -26.61 -34.75 -22.53
CA HIS A 89 -27.94 -34.95 -23.12
C HIS A 89 -27.85 -35.30 -24.61
N ASP A 90 -26.93 -34.69 -25.34
CA ASP A 90 -26.63 -34.99 -26.74
C ASP A 90 -26.16 -36.45 -26.91
N GLN A 91 -25.16 -36.87 -26.11
CA GLN A 91 -24.66 -38.25 -26.12
C GLN A 91 -25.73 -39.27 -25.71
N LEU A 92 -26.58 -38.94 -24.73
CA LEU A 92 -27.70 -39.81 -24.33
C LEU A 92 -28.68 -40.01 -25.50
N GLY A 93 -29.02 -38.93 -26.21
CA GLY A 93 -29.85 -38.98 -27.41
C GLY A 93 -29.24 -39.87 -28.49
N GLU A 94 -27.94 -39.75 -28.75
CA GLU A 94 -27.23 -40.62 -29.71
C GLU A 94 -27.23 -42.11 -29.32
N MET A 95 -27.07 -42.41 -28.03
CA MET A 95 -27.12 -43.79 -27.53
C MET A 95 -28.53 -44.38 -27.69
N MET A 96 -29.59 -43.60 -27.44
CA MET A 96 -30.97 -44.03 -27.63
C MET A 96 -31.29 -44.38 -29.08
N VAL A 97 -30.77 -43.61 -30.05
CA VAL A 97 -30.90 -43.92 -31.49
C VAL A 97 -30.27 -45.28 -31.83
N LYS A 98 -29.11 -45.58 -31.24
CA LYS A 98 -28.42 -46.86 -31.45
C LYS A 98 -29.21 -48.04 -30.87
N ASP A 99 -29.82 -47.86 -29.70
CA ASP A 99 -30.64 -48.89 -29.04
C ASP A 99 -31.99 -49.14 -29.75
N GLN A 100 -32.58 -48.09 -30.33
CA GLN A 100 -33.84 -48.17 -31.09
C GLN A 100 -33.74 -49.08 -32.33
N ALA A 101 -32.54 -49.22 -32.91
CA ALA A 101 -32.30 -50.07 -34.07
C ALA A 101 -32.46 -51.59 -33.77
N GLY A 102 -32.57 -52.00 -32.50
CA GLY A 102 -32.60 -53.41 -32.09
C GLY A 102 -33.92 -53.94 -31.49
N LYS A 103 -34.92 -53.11 -31.17
CA LYS A 103 -36.13 -53.53 -30.43
C LYS A 103 -37.41 -52.89 -30.96
N GLY A 104 -38.31 -53.71 -31.54
CA GLY A 104 -39.54 -53.24 -32.19
C GLY A 104 -40.73 -52.91 -31.28
N GLU A 105 -40.75 -53.40 -30.03
CA GLU A 105 -41.90 -53.23 -29.12
C GLU A 105 -41.77 -52.02 -28.17
N ASP A 106 -40.53 -51.60 -27.86
CA ASP A 106 -40.22 -50.44 -27.01
C ASP A 106 -39.92 -49.15 -27.80
N ALA A 107 -40.04 -49.19 -29.14
CA ALA A 107 -39.56 -48.12 -30.03
C ALA A 107 -40.21 -46.75 -29.75
N ASN A 108 -41.48 -46.72 -29.34
CA ASN A 108 -42.18 -45.48 -29.02
C ASN A 108 -41.70 -44.84 -27.70
N VAL A 109 -41.36 -45.65 -26.70
CA VAL A 109 -40.85 -45.17 -25.40
C VAL A 109 -39.44 -44.61 -25.56
N ILE A 110 -38.59 -45.32 -26.33
CA ILE A 110 -37.22 -44.87 -26.64
C ILE A 110 -37.25 -43.56 -27.44
N GLU A 111 -38.16 -43.43 -28.40
CA GLU A 111 -38.31 -42.18 -29.17
C GLU A 111 -38.73 -41.00 -28.30
N GLN A 112 -39.66 -41.21 -27.36
CA GLN A 112 -40.07 -40.14 -26.43
C GLN A 112 -38.89 -39.70 -25.55
N GLN A 113 -38.13 -40.63 -24.99
CA GLN A 113 -36.96 -40.32 -24.17
C GLN A 113 -35.86 -39.60 -24.97
N ARG A 114 -35.69 -39.96 -26.25
CA ARG A 114 -34.75 -39.29 -27.17
C ARG A 114 -35.16 -37.84 -27.41
N LEU A 115 -36.45 -37.59 -27.65
CA LEU A 115 -36.98 -36.23 -27.83
C LEU A 115 -36.77 -35.40 -26.55
N GLU A 116 -37.07 -35.96 -25.38
CA GLU A 116 -36.84 -35.30 -24.10
C GLU A 116 -35.34 -34.98 -23.88
N ALA A 117 -34.43 -35.91 -24.19
CA ALA A 117 -33.00 -35.68 -24.10
C ALA A 117 -32.53 -34.59 -25.08
N HIS A 118 -33.03 -34.60 -26.31
CA HIS A 118 -32.70 -33.60 -27.33
C HIS A 118 -33.22 -32.21 -26.94
N ASP A 119 -34.44 -32.10 -26.41
CA ASP A 119 -35.00 -30.84 -25.94
C ASP A 119 -34.19 -30.26 -24.76
N LEU A 120 -33.75 -31.12 -23.83
CA LEU A 120 -32.83 -30.72 -22.76
C LEU A 120 -31.45 -30.29 -23.28
N ALA A 121 -30.93 -30.93 -24.32
CA ALA A 121 -29.69 -30.50 -24.96
C ALA A 121 -29.85 -29.08 -25.54
N ILE A 122 -30.88 -28.84 -26.37
CA ILE A 122 -31.15 -27.51 -26.94
C ILE A 122 -31.30 -26.45 -25.85
N ALA A 123 -32.04 -26.75 -24.78
CA ALA A 123 -32.22 -25.83 -23.66
C ALA A 123 -30.89 -25.44 -23.02
N ASN A 124 -29.98 -26.40 -22.81
CA ASN A 124 -28.65 -26.12 -22.26
C ASN A 124 -27.73 -25.39 -23.24
N GLN A 125 -27.90 -25.59 -24.55
CA GLN A 125 -27.09 -24.91 -25.57
C GLN A 125 -27.20 -23.38 -25.49
N HIS A 126 -28.36 -22.86 -25.07
CA HIS A 126 -28.59 -21.41 -24.95
C HIS A 126 -27.97 -20.79 -23.69
N LEU A 127 -27.53 -21.63 -22.73
CA LEU A 127 -26.98 -21.20 -21.45
C LEU A 127 -25.46 -20.96 -21.50
N PHE A 128 -24.79 -21.30 -22.60
CA PHE A 128 -23.36 -21.01 -22.77
C PHE A 128 -23.04 -20.34 -24.12
N PRO A 129 -22.01 -19.48 -24.18
CA PRO A 129 -21.64 -18.81 -25.42
C PRO A 129 -20.90 -19.75 -26.39
N ASN A 130 -21.45 -19.94 -27.59
CA ASN A 130 -20.82 -20.74 -28.65
C ASN A 130 -19.44 -20.22 -29.10
N ARG A 131 -19.13 -18.93 -28.88
CA ARG A 131 -17.80 -18.35 -29.18
C ARG A 131 -16.66 -19.01 -28.39
N PHE A 132 -16.96 -19.68 -27.28
CA PHE A 132 -15.96 -20.41 -26.48
C PHE A 132 -15.88 -21.90 -26.84
N LEU A 133 -16.65 -22.37 -27.82
CA LEU A 133 -16.48 -23.71 -28.36
C LEU A 133 -15.24 -23.75 -29.26
N ASN A 134 -14.42 -24.78 -29.09
CA ASN A 134 -13.32 -25.09 -29.98
C ASN A 134 -13.84 -25.88 -31.20
N ARG A 135 -13.01 -25.95 -32.24
CA ARG A 135 -13.33 -26.70 -33.45
C ARG A 135 -13.44 -28.22 -33.20
N ASP A 136 -12.81 -28.71 -32.15
CA ASP A 136 -12.87 -30.11 -31.71
C ASP A 136 -14.11 -30.41 -30.85
N GLY A 137 -14.99 -29.43 -30.61
CA GLY A 137 -16.18 -29.56 -29.78
C GLY A 137 -15.93 -29.39 -28.28
N THR A 138 -14.70 -29.12 -27.84
CA THR A 138 -14.39 -28.85 -26.42
C THR A 138 -14.69 -27.39 -26.03
N TYR A 139 -14.93 -27.13 -24.75
CA TYR A 139 -15.18 -25.76 -24.26
C TYR A 139 -13.90 -25.11 -23.74
N ALA A 140 -13.55 -23.94 -24.30
CA ALA A 140 -12.36 -23.18 -23.98
C ALA A 140 -12.54 -22.31 -22.73
N LEU A 141 -12.67 -22.94 -21.55
CA LEU A 141 -12.86 -22.25 -20.27
C LEU A 141 -11.78 -21.18 -20.00
N GLN A 142 -10.51 -21.52 -20.24
CA GLN A 142 -9.40 -20.59 -20.00
C GLN A 142 -9.47 -19.35 -20.91
N ARG A 143 -9.97 -19.51 -22.15
CA ARG A 143 -10.16 -18.40 -23.08
C ARG A 143 -11.27 -17.47 -22.58
N GLN A 144 -12.38 -18.04 -22.10
CA GLN A 144 -13.46 -17.25 -21.51
C GLN A 144 -12.96 -16.47 -20.28
N LEU A 145 -12.28 -17.14 -19.35
CA LEU A 145 -11.73 -16.48 -18.16
C LEU A 145 -10.76 -15.35 -18.53
N GLY A 146 -9.92 -15.56 -19.55
CA GLY A 146 -9.00 -14.54 -20.07
C GLY A 146 -9.73 -13.34 -20.68
N GLU A 147 -10.79 -13.56 -21.45
CA GLU A 147 -11.62 -12.50 -22.04
C GLU A 147 -12.33 -11.70 -20.93
N MET A 148 -12.97 -12.37 -19.98
CA MET A 148 -13.64 -11.72 -18.85
C MET A 148 -12.67 -10.95 -17.96
N TRP A 149 -11.45 -11.45 -17.78
CA TRP A 149 -10.40 -10.73 -17.05
C TRP A 149 -9.94 -9.48 -17.81
N ALA A 150 -9.73 -9.61 -19.11
CA ALA A 150 -9.32 -8.49 -19.96
C ALA A 150 -10.40 -7.39 -20.03
N ASP A 151 -11.68 -7.77 -20.08
CA ASP A 151 -12.80 -6.83 -20.06
C ASP A 151 -12.90 -6.14 -18.68
N ALA A 152 -12.82 -6.89 -17.58
CA ALA A 152 -12.82 -6.31 -16.24
C ALA A 152 -11.64 -5.35 -16.00
N ALA A 153 -10.45 -5.67 -16.54
CA ALA A 153 -9.27 -4.80 -16.46
C ALA A 153 -9.44 -3.46 -17.22
N ARG A 154 -10.39 -3.38 -18.17
CA ARG A 154 -10.73 -2.11 -18.85
C ARG A 154 -11.68 -1.25 -18.03
N GLU A 155 -12.56 -1.87 -17.25
CA GLU A 155 -13.58 -1.17 -16.47
C GLU A 155 -13.05 -0.70 -15.10
N LYS A 156 -12.18 -1.49 -14.48
CA LYS A 156 -11.64 -1.21 -13.16
C LYS A 156 -10.16 -1.53 -13.07
N ASP A 157 -9.49 -0.81 -12.17
CA ASP A 157 -8.11 -1.12 -11.82
C ASP A 157 -8.04 -2.46 -11.08
N LEU A 158 -7.33 -3.40 -11.69
CA LEU A 158 -7.07 -4.74 -11.17
C LEU A 158 -5.60 -4.91 -10.77
N ASN A 159 -4.81 -3.85 -10.76
CA ASN A 159 -3.41 -3.91 -10.37
C ASN A 159 -3.18 -3.16 -9.06
N PRO A 160 -3.14 -3.86 -7.90
CA PRO A 160 -2.92 -3.24 -6.60
C PRO A 160 -1.45 -2.90 -6.31
N GLU A 161 -0.52 -3.46 -7.09
CA GLU A 161 0.92 -3.40 -6.81
C GLU A 161 1.48 -1.95 -6.83
N PRO A 162 1.14 -1.09 -7.82
CA PRO A 162 1.64 0.28 -7.84
C PRO A 162 1.21 1.10 -6.61
N GLN A 163 -0.01 0.90 -6.10
CA GLN A 163 -0.47 1.65 -4.93
C GLN A 163 0.26 1.21 -3.66
N PHE A 164 0.54 -0.09 -3.50
CA PHE A 164 1.33 -0.56 -2.37
C PHE A 164 2.79 -0.14 -2.45
N ASP A 165 3.38 -0.11 -3.64
CA ASP A 165 4.74 0.41 -3.86
C ASP A 165 4.84 1.90 -3.46
N ASP A 166 3.83 2.69 -3.79
CA ASP A 166 3.78 4.10 -3.41
C ASP A 166 3.55 4.28 -1.90
N ALA A 167 2.70 3.46 -1.29
CA ALA A 167 2.52 3.44 0.17
C ALA A 167 3.82 3.11 0.90
N GLU A 168 4.61 2.14 0.41
CA GLU A 168 5.87 1.74 1.03
C GLU A 168 6.94 2.85 0.93
N LYS A 169 7.04 3.54 -0.22
CA LYS A 169 7.92 4.71 -0.36
C LYS A 169 7.57 5.80 0.65
N LEU A 170 6.27 6.10 0.80
CA LEU A 170 5.78 7.12 1.74
C LEU A 170 5.97 6.70 3.20
N ARG A 171 5.79 5.41 3.52
CA ARG A 171 6.08 4.86 4.84
C ARG A 171 7.57 4.96 5.18
N GLY A 172 8.44 4.65 4.22
CA GLY A 172 9.89 4.85 4.33
C GLY A 172 10.25 6.32 4.61
N LYS A 173 9.58 7.27 3.93
CA LYS A 173 9.73 8.70 4.19
C LYS A 173 9.32 9.07 5.61
N THR A 174 8.16 8.62 6.07
CA THR A 174 7.66 8.86 7.43
C THR A 174 8.61 8.32 8.49
N LEU A 175 9.10 7.09 8.32
CA LEU A 175 10.08 6.49 9.23
C LEU A 175 11.40 7.27 9.26
N GLY A 176 11.88 7.71 8.10
CA GLY A 176 13.07 8.56 8.00
C GLY A 176 12.91 9.89 8.73
N LEU A 177 11.77 10.57 8.53
CA LEU A 177 11.46 11.84 9.22
C LEU A 177 11.34 11.65 10.72
N LEU A 178 10.69 10.58 11.19
CA LEU A 178 10.59 10.25 12.61
C LEU A 178 11.99 10.00 13.23
N GLY A 179 12.88 9.33 12.50
CA GLY A 179 14.27 9.16 12.89
C GLY A 179 14.99 10.50 13.09
N MET A 180 14.74 11.49 12.21
CA MET A 180 15.29 12.83 12.36
C MET A 180 14.69 13.59 13.56
N VAL A 181 13.40 13.40 13.88
CA VAL A 181 12.79 13.96 15.10
C VAL A 181 13.46 13.43 16.37
N VAL A 182 13.75 12.12 16.41
CA VAL A 182 14.49 11.51 17.53
C VAL A 182 15.88 12.11 17.64
N LEU A 183 16.59 12.27 16.53
CA LEU A 183 17.92 12.89 16.50
C LEU A 183 17.89 14.35 17.00
N LEU A 184 16.92 15.15 16.58
CA LEU A 184 16.73 16.52 17.04
C LEU A 184 16.39 16.59 18.54
N SER A 185 15.64 15.62 19.05
CA SER A 185 15.33 15.52 20.48
C SER A 185 16.59 15.27 21.32
N PHE A 186 17.53 14.44 20.85
CA PHE A 186 18.86 14.31 21.47
C PHE A 186 19.67 15.62 21.41
N GLY A 187 19.54 16.37 20.30
CA GLY A 187 20.12 17.71 20.19
C GLY A 187 19.57 18.68 21.24
N LEU A 188 18.25 18.69 21.43
CA LEU A 188 17.58 19.51 22.44
C LEU A 188 18.01 19.15 23.86
N VAL A 189 18.06 17.86 24.20
CA VAL A 189 18.56 17.39 25.51
C VAL A 189 20.04 17.77 25.71
N SER A 190 20.85 17.76 24.65
CA SER A 190 22.24 18.21 24.76
C SER A 190 22.30 19.68 25.14
N PHE A 191 21.43 20.54 24.58
CA PHE A 191 21.38 21.95 24.96
C PHE A 191 20.91 22.18 26.40
N THR A 192 19.97 21.38 26.92
CA THR A 192 19.55 21.51 28.34
C THR A 192 20.68 21.13 29.31
N VAL A 193 21.54 20.17 28.95
CA VAL A 193 22.73 19.83 29.74
C VAL A 193 23.73 21.00 29.80
N VAL A 194 23.83 21.81 28.74
CA VAL A 194 24.72 22.99 28.72
C VAL A 194 24.35 23.98 29.82
N GLU A 195 23.06 24.18 30.11
CA GLU A 195 22.59 25.11 31.14
C GLU A 195 23.01 24.68 32.56
N VAL A 196 23.15 23.38 32.79
CA VAL A 196 23.52 22.82 34.11
C VAL A 196 25.03 22.82 34.33
N MET A 197 25.83 22.68 33.27
CA MET A 197 27.28 22.55 33.37
C MET A 197 27.99 23.91 33.48
N ARG A 198 28.98 24.00 34.39
CA ARG A 198 29.84 25.18 34.57
C ARG A 198 31.25 24.95 34.00
N GLY A 199 31.92 26.02 33.61
CA GLY A 199 33.32 25.99 33.14
C GLY A 199 33.50 25.43 31.72
N CYS A 200 34.72 25.00 31.39
CA CYS A 200 35.08 24.58 30.03
C CYS A 200 34.31 23.35 29.50
N LEU A 201 33.78 22.52 30.42
CA LEU A 201 33.02 21.32 30.06
C LEU A 201 31.68 21.60 29.34
N ARG A 202 31.15 22.83 29.43
CA ARG A 202 29.90 23.24 28.78
C ARG A 202 29.99 23.30 27.24
N TYR A 203 31.19 23.45 26.69
CA TYR A 203 31.38 23.56 25.24
C TYR A 203 31.20 22.22 24.52
N ALA A 204 31.44 21.09 25.19
CA ALA A 204 31.28 19.76 24.62
C ALA A 204 29.80 19.43 24.28
N PRO A 205 28.83 19.51 25.21
CA PRO A 205 27.42 19.28 24.90
C PRO A 205 26.84 20.33 23.94
N LEU A 206 27.36 21.58 23.97
CA LEU A 206 26.96 22.61 23.02
C LEU A 206 27.35 22.23 21.58
N ALA A 207 28.60 21.83 21.37
CA ALA A 207 29.09 21.39 20.07
C ALA A 207 28.31 20.15 19.58
N LEU A 208 28.05 19.19 20.47
CA LEU A 208 27.26 18.01 20.16
C LEU A 208 25.83 18.38 19.73
N GLY A 209 25.13 19.21 20.50
CA GLY A 209 23.78 19.66 20.19
C GLY A 209 23.70 20.41 18.86
N ALA A 210 24.69 21.27 18.58
CA ALA A 210 24.79 21.99 17.32
C ALA A 210 25.00 21.04 16.13
N VAL A 211 25.90 20.05 16.26
CA VAL A 211 26.13 19.04 15.22
C VAL A 211 24.88 18.19 14.99
N LEU A 212 24.21 17.71 16.05
CA LEU A 212 22.98 16.93 15.93
C LEU A 212 21.86 17.72 15.26
N THR A 213 21.72 19.01 15.60
CA THR A 213 20.73 19.89 14.99
C THR A 213 21.01 20.08 13.50
N PHE A 214 22.29 20.31 13.15
CA PHE A 214 22.70 20.49 11.77
C PHE A 214 22.49 19.21 10.95
N VAL A 215 22.92 18.06 11.47
CA VAL A 215 22.73 16.75 10.83
C VAL A 215 21.25 16.40 10.70
N GLY A 216 20.44 16.62 11.73
CA GLY A 216 18.99 16.37 11.67
C GLY A 216 18.27 17.25 10.66
N THR A 217 18.66 18.53 10.58
CA THR A 217 18.10 19.47 9.59
C THR A 217 18.51 19.08 8.17
N ALA A 218 19.80 18.82 7.93
CA ALA A 218 20.31 18.40 6.63
C ALA A 218 19.72 17.04 6.20
N GLY A 219 19.60 16.09 7.13
CA GLY A 219 18.99 14.79 6.90
C GLY A 219 17.52 14.88 6.52
N THR A 220 16.76 15.75 7.18
CA THR A 220 15.36 16.05 6.81
C THR A 220 15.26 16.54 5.37
N ILE A 221 16.11 17.52 5.00
CA ILE A 221 16.12 18.08 3.64
C ILE A 221 16.47 17.00 2.62
N LEU A 222 17.45 16.14 2.92
CA LEU A 222 17.87 15.06 2.02
C LEU A 222 16.73 14.06 1.80
N ILE A 223 16.06 13.62 2.85
CA ILE A 223 14.91 12.69 2.77
C ILE A 223 13.81 13.29 1.89
N GLU A 224 13.52 14.58 2.07
CA GLU A 224 12.51 15.30 1.29
C GLU A 224 12.86 15.41 -0.20
N LEU A 225 14.15 15.51 -0.55
CA LEU A 225 14.62 15.59 -1.93
C LEU A 225 14.73 14.24 -2.62
N VAL A 226 15.10 13.19 -1.88
CA VAL A 226 15.29 11.84 -2.43
C VAL A 226 13.97 11.13 -2.63
N ILE A 227 13.01 11.31 -1.73
CA ILE A 227 11.69 10.65 -1.76
C ILE A 227 10.65 11.70 -2.11
N ARG A 228 10.46 11.91 -3.42
CA ARG A 228 9.49 12.86 -3.98
C ARG A 228 8.25 12.15 -4.48
#